data_AF-A0A7S3AYH2-F1
#
_entry.id   AF-A0A7S3AYH2-F1
#
_cell.length_a   1.000
_cell.length_b   1.000
_cell.length_c   1.000
_cell.angle_alpha   90.00
_cell.angle_beta   90.00
_cell.angle_gamma   90.00
#
_symmetry.space_group_name_H-M   'P 1'
#
loop_
_entity.id
_entity.type
_entity.pdbx_description
1 polymer ?
#
loop_
_entity_poly.entity_id
_entity_poly.type
_entity_poly.pdbx_seq_one_letter_code
_entity_poly.pdbx_strand_id
1 'polypeptide(L)'
;LASQAGVHETYGGVVPRLAQEAHKAAIDSTVTEALRRSGVSPAQLTAVAVTVGPGLSMCLEVGVKKAVELSSVHQLPLVRVHHMEAHAMVSWLPAAAAVAAPPDAAAPSAPSAPADAATPPTPPAQPTAVRSTVSTPSVAAASSAAAARELSPTGVPPFPFLTLLVSGGHNMLVLSAGLGDHTILGSTLDDSIGEAFDKTARLLGITKVPGGPPLEQLARSGDSRRHALPRPLSKTRDNSLRTSCDFSYAGLKSAVRQLLETKLPLAKRELLSEEDLQQELAHVAASFQRVAVEHLVERTARALGWAREAHPSLSCLVVAGGVAANQEVRRQLTRVASEAGLPMVCPPVRLCTDNGIMVAWTGMQRLRHGLADRPVSTSQDVSLFVEVRPRWPLGPRDPRSTTQQAQLSKRKRAPSAGQPTGGDPEKSGSKQQKDGA
;
A
#
# COMPACT_ATOMS: atom_id res chain seq x y z
N LEU A 1 -3.31 -18.53 -6.31
CA LEU A 1 -3.80 -18.98 -7.62
C LEU A 1 -2.81 -18.63 -8.73
N ALA A 2 -2.40 -17.38 -8.87
CA ALA A 2 -1.32 -16.99 -9.79
C ALA A 2 -0.52 -15.78 -9.22
N SER A 3 0.76 -15.67 -9.58
CA SER A 3 1.62 -14.53 -9.25
C SER A 3 2.66 -14.33 -10.34
N GLN A 4 3.05 -13.09 -10.60
CA GLN A 4 4.05 -12.72 -11.60
C GLN A 4 5.38 -12.27 -10.97
N ALA A 5 5.55 -12.40 -9.65
CA ALA A 5 6.72 -11.87 -8.94
C ALA A 5 8.06 -12.34 -9.56
N GLY A 6 8.16 -13.63 -9.94
CA GLY A 6 9.36 -14.19 -10.57
C GLY A 6 9.58 -13.79 -12.04
N VAL A 7 8.55 -13.33 -12.76
CA VAL A 7 8.67 -12.93 -14.17
C VAL A 7 9.40 -11.58 -14.30
N HIS A 8 9.21 -10.70 -13.32
CA HIS A 8 9.74 -9.33 -13.36
C HIS A 8 11.05 -9.16 -12.56
N GLU A 9 11.45 -10.17 -11.80
CA GLU A 9 12.65 -10.15 -10.95
C GLU A 9 13.93 -9.88 -11.76
N THR A 10 14.04 -10.50 -12.94
CA THR A 10 15.18 -10.35 -13.87
C THR A 10 15.29 -8.93 -14.46
N TYR A 11 14.19 -8.17 -14.51
CA TYR A 11 14.13 -6.85 -15.15
C TYR A 11 14.21 -5.69 -14.14
N GLY A 12 14.26 -5.98 -12.83
CA GLY A 12 14.33 -4.97 -11.78
C GLY A 12 13.07 -4.10 -11.65
N GLY A 13 11.96 -4.48 -12.28
CA GLY A 13 10.70 -3.76 -12.31
C GLY A 13 9.68 -4.41 -13.24
N VAL A 14 8.41 -3.99 -13.13
CA VAL A 14 7.31 -4.55 -13.95
C VAL A 14 7.46 -4.12 -15.40
N VAL A 15 7.59 -5.09 -16.30
CA VAL A 15 7.60 -4.86 -17.75
C VAL A 15 6.16 -4.96 -18.28
N PRO A 16 5.54 -3.85 -18.78
CA PRO A 16 4.11 -3.83 -19.05
C PRO A 16 3.59 -4.89 -20.03
N ARG A 17 4.35 -5.20 -21.09
CA ARG A 17 3.96 -6.25 -22.06
C ARG A 17 4.02 -7.64 -21.46
N LEU A 18 5.11 -7.98 -20.77
CA LEU A 18 5.25 -9.27 -20.08
C LEU A 18 4.16 -9.45 -19.01
N ALA A 19 3.81 -8.37 -18.29
CA ALA A 19 2.72 -8.40 -17.32
C ALA A 19 1.37 -8.70 -18.00
N GLN A 20 1.09 -8.09 -19.15
CA GLN A 20 -0.13 -8.36 -19.92
C GLN A 20 -0.16 -9.81 -20.41
N GLU A 21 0.93 -10.31 -21.00
CA GLU A 21 1.02 -11.68 -21.51
C GLU A 21 0.82 -12.69 -20.39
N ALA A 22 1.44 -12.47 -19.23
CA ALA A 22 1.25 -13.30 -18.05
C ALA A 22 -0.20 -13.25 -17.53
N HIS A 23 -0.88 -12.10 -17.59
CA HIS A 23 -2.31 -12.03 -17.29
C HIS A 23 -3.15 -12.85 -18.28
N LYS A 24 -2.89 -12.73 -19.59
CA LYS A 24 -3.62 -13.48 -20.62
C LYS A 24 -3.44 -14.99 -20.45
N ALA A 25 -2.21 -15.43 -20.18
CA ALA A 25 -1.91 -16.85 -19.99
C ALA A 25 -2.54 -17.44 -18.71
N ALA A 26 -2.74 -16.62 -17.67
CA ALA A 26 -3.18 -17.10 -16.37
C ALA A 26 -4.68 -16.92 -16.07
N ILE A 27 -5.38 -16.00 -16.74
CA ILE A 27 -6.73 -15.58 -16.34
C ILE A 27 -7.75 -16.73 -16.39
N ASP A 28 -7.73 -17.53 -17.47
CA ASP A 28 -8.67 -18.64 -17.67
C ASP A 28 -8.49 -19.76 -16.63
N SER A 29 -7.25 -20.20 -16.45
CA SER A 29 -6.90 -21.25 -15.48
C SER A 29 -7.16 -20.78 -14.05
N THR A 30 -6.90 -19.50 -13.76
CA THR A 30 -7.18 -18.91 -12.44
C THR A 30 -8.67 -18.91 -12.11
N VAL A 31 -9.54 -18.50 -13.05
CA VAL A 31 -10.99 -18.52 -12.85
C VAL A 31 -11.50 -19.95 -12.70
N THR A 32 -11.05 -20.85 -13.57
CA THR A 32 -11.45 -22.27 -13.56
C THR A 32 -11.07 -22.93 -12.24
N GLU A 33 -9.84 -22.70 -11.78
CA GLU A 33 -9.35 -23.26 -10.52
C GLU A 33 -10.06 -22.65 -9.30
N ALA A 34 -10.43 -21.37 -9.35
CA ALA A 34 -11.21 -20.73 -8.28
C ALA A 34 -12.62 -21.34 -8.15
N LEU A 35 -13.30 -21.60 -9.28
CA LEU A 35 -14.60 -22.28 -9.30
C LEU A 35 -14.47 -23.73 -8.83
N ARG A 36 -13.45 -24.45 -9.32
CA ARG A 36 -13.19 -25.84 -8.94
C ARG A 36 -12.92 -25.98 -7.43
N ARG A 37 -12.07 -25.12 -6.86
CA ARG A 37 -11.75 -25.15 -5.42
C ARG A 37 -12.92 -24.72 -4.54
N SER A 38 -13.80 -23.86 -5.03
CA SER A 38 -14.98 -23.44 -4.27
C SER A 38 -16.12 -24.46 -4.33
N GLY A 39 -16.10 -25.37 -5.31
CA GLY A 39 -17.20 -26.31 -5.57
C GLY A 39 -18.46 -25.60 -6.11
N VAL A 40 -18.34 -24.33 -6.51
CA VAL A 40 -19.44 -23.51 -7.03
C VAL A 40 -19.44 -23.60 -8.55
N SER A 41 -20.58 -23.98 -9.12
CA SER A 41 -20.78 -23.91 -10.57
C SER A 41 -21.01 -22.46 -11.02
N PRO A 42 -20.65 -22.09 -12.26
CA PRO A 42 -20.89 -20.73 -12.77
C PRO A 42 -22.36 -20.26 -12.66
N ALA A 43 -23.33 -21.19 -12.75
CA ALA A 43 -24.75 -20.91 -12.63
C ALA A 43 -25.19 -20.50 -11.20
N GLN A 44 -24.37 -20.78 -10.20
CA GLN A 44 -24.63 -20.39 -8.81
C GLN A 44 -24.02 -19.04 -8.44
N LEU A 45 -23.27 -18.41 -9.35
CA LEU A 45 -22.75 -17.07 -9.13
C LEU A 45 -23.88 -16.05 -9.19
N THR A 46 -23.77 -14.97 -8.40
CA THR A 46 -24.78 -13.89 -8.37
C THR A 46 -24.31 -12.62 -9.08
N ALA A 47 -23.01 -12.45 -9.27
CA ALA A 47 -22.40 -11.32 -9.98
C ALA A 47 -20.94 -11.62 -10.31
N VAL A 48 -20.35 -10.83 -11.20
CA VAL A 48 -18.92 -10.82 -11.50
C VAL A 48 -18.33 -9.47 -11.13
N ALA A 49 -17.36 -9.45 -10.20
CA ALA A 49 -16.66 -8.23 -9.80
C ALA A 49 -15.30 -8.13 -10.50
N VAL A 50 -14.94 -6.94 -10.98
CA VAL A 50 -13.68 -6.72 -11.69
C VAL A 50 -13.09 -5.35 -11.40
N THR A 51 -11.76 -5.32 -11.26
CA THR A 51 -11.02 -4.06 -11.16
C THR A 51 -11.02 -3.35 -12.51
N VAL A 52 -11.53 -2.11 -12.55
CA VAL A 52 -11.49 -1.28 -13.77
C VAL A 52 -10.41 -0.19 -13.71
N GLY A 53 -9.81 0.03 -12.55
CA GLY A 53 -8.67 0.93 -12.37
C GLY A 53 -8.48 1.36 -10.91
N PRO A 54 -7.44 2.15 -10.59
CA PRO A 54 -6.29 2.46 -11.45
C PRO A 54 -5.38 1.25 -11.73
N GLY A 55 -4.48 1.38 -12.70
CA GLY A 55 -3.53 0.31 -13.07
C GLY A 55 -3.03 0.40 -14.51
N LEU A 56 -2.23 -0.57 -14.94
CA LEU A 56 -1.77 -0.66 -16.34
C LEU A 56 -2.96 -1.01 -17.25
N SER A 57 -3.34 -0.11 -18.17
CA SER A 57 -4.51 -0.25 -19.05
C SER A 57 -4.57 -1.61 -19.73
N MET A 58 -3.44 -2.02 -20.32
CA MET A 58 -3.29 -3.27 -21.05
C MET A 58 -3.55 -4.52 -20.19
N CYS A 59 -3.25 -4.45 -18.89
CA CYS A 59 -3.48 -5.55 -17.94
C CYS A 59 -4.93 -5.53 -17.43
N LEU A 60 -5.46 -4.34 -17.14
CA LEU A 60 -6.86 -4.16 -16.73
C LEU A 60 -7.82 -4.69 -17.80
N GLU A 61 -7.53 -4.42 -19.07
CA GLU A 61 -8.33 -4.91 -20.21
C GLU A 61 -8.45 -6.43 -20.25
N VAL A 62 -7.43 -7.18 -19.83
CA VAL A 62 -7.49 -8.65 -19.81
C VAL A 62 -8.53 -9.12 -18.79
N GLY A 63 -8.49 -8.58 -17.58
CA GLY A 63 -9.45 -8.91 -16.52
C GLY A 63 -10.87 -8.48 -16.87
N VAL A 64 -11.02 -7.26 -17.41
CA VAL A 64 -12.32 -6.72 -17.85
C VAL A 64 -12.93 -7.56 -18.96
N LYS A 65 -12.16 -7.98 -19.97
CA LYS A 65 -12.66 -8.84 -21.06
C LYS A 65 -13.19 -10.17 -20.52
N LYS A 66 -12.43 -10.83 -19.62
CA LYS A 66 -12.90 -12.07 -18.99
C LYS A 66 -14.16 -11.85 -18.14
N ALA A 67 -14.24 -10.74 -17.41
CA ALA A 67 -15.41 -10.45 -16.58
C ALA A 67 -16.67 -10.21 -17.41
N VAL A 68 -16.55 -9.48 -18.53
CA VAL A 68 -17.64 -9.26 -19.50
C VAL A 68 -18.07 -10.57 -20.15
N GLU A 69 -17.13 -11.43 -20.53
CA GLU A 69 -17.41 -12.77 -21.07
C GLU A 69 -18.25 -13.60 -20.07
N LEU A 70 -17.81 -13.70 -18.80
CA LEU A 70 -18.54 -14.43 -17.76
C LEU A 70 -19.92 -13.81 -17.48
N SER A 71 -19.99 -12.48 -17.44
CA SER A 71 -21.24 -11.73 -17.26
C SER A 71 -22.24 -12.01 -18.38
N SER A 72 -21.78 -12.04 -19.64
CA SER A 72 -22.63 -12.30 -20.80
C SER A 72 -23.06 -13.77 -20.89
N VAL A 73 -22.12 -14.71 -20.74
CA VAL A 73 -22.39 -16.15 -20.86
C VAL A 73 -23.37 -16.63 -19.78
N HIS A 74 -23.24 -16.12 -18.56
CA HIS A 74 -24.05 -16.54 -17.42
C HIS A 74 -25.17 -15.55 -17.03
N GLN A 75 -25.35 -14.47 -17.81
CA GLN A 75 -26.34 -13.41 -17.53
C GLN A 75 -26.23 -12.84 -16.11
N LEU A 76 -24.99 -12.60 -15.67
CA LEU A 76 -24.68 -12.10 -14.33
C LEU A 76 -24.47 -10.58 -14.35
N PRO A 77 -24.95 -9.85 -13.31
CA PRO A 77 -24.56 -8.47 -13.08
C PRO A 77 -23.04 -8.29 -13.04
N LEU A 78 -22.55 -7.18 -13.59
CA LEU A 78 -21.15 -6.82 -13.58
C LEU A 78 -20.91 -5.72 -12.54
N VAL A 79 -19.95 -5.93 -11.64
CA VAL A 79 -19.60 -4.95 -10.60
C VAL A 79 -18.21 -4.39 -10.87
N ARG A 80 -18.16 -3.12 -11.27
CA ARG A 80 -16.91 -2.38 -11.46
C ARG A 80 -16.35 -1.95 -10.10
N VAL A 81 -15.11 -2.31 -9.84
CA VAL A 81 -14.43 -2.05 -8.57
C VAL A 81 -13.23 -1.13 -8.79
N HIS A 82 -13.09 -0.13 -7.90
CA HIS A 82 -11.91 0.70 -7.83
C HIS A 82 -10.82 -0.02 -7.02
N HIS A 83 -9.62 -0.18 -7.59
CA HIS A 83 -8.52 -0.92 -6.98
C HIS A 83 -8.16 -0.41 -5.57
N MET A 84 -8.04 0.92 -5.42
CA MET A 84 -7.75 1.53 -4.11
C MET A 84 -8.92 1.46 -3.12
N GLU A 85 -10.16 1.35 -3.60
CA GLU A 85 -11.33 1.13 -2.72
C GLU A 85 -11.25 -0.28 -2.14
N ALA A 86 -10.90 -1.26 -2.97
CA ALA A 86 -10.68 -2.64 -2.53
C ALA A 86 -9.58 -2.74 -1.45
N HIS A 87 -8.48 -2.00 -1.60
CA HIS A 87 -7.45 -1.88 -0.57
C HIS A 87 -7.97 -1.20 0.71
N ALA A 88 -8.71 -0.08 0.58
CA ALA A 88 -9.25 0.64 1.73
C ALA A 88 -10.25 -0.20 2.53
N MET A 89 -10.98 -1.08 1.85
CA MET A 89 -11.99 -1.97 2.40
C MET A 89 -11.46 -3.33 2.88
N VAL A 90 -10.16 -3.59 2.75
CA VAL A 90 -9.61 -4.93 3.09
C VAL A 90 -9.82 -5.29 4.57
N SER A 91 -9.94 -4.31 5.45
CA SER A 91 -10.27 -4.50 6.87
C SER A 91 -11.70 -4.97 7.13
N TRP A 92 -12.58 -4.92 6.12
CA TRP A 92 -13.95 -5.42 6.21
C TRP A 92 -14.05 -6.92 5.88
N LEU A 93 -12.98 -7.56 5.43
CA LEU A 93 -12.97 -8.99 5.15
C LEU A 93 -13.15 -9.80 6.46
N PRO A 94 -14.07 -10.78 6.49
CA PRO A 94 -14.26 -11.61 7.68
C PRO A 94 -13.02 -12.41 8.04
N ALA A 95 -12.80 -12.66 9.33
CA ALA A 95 -11.66 -13.46 9.81
C ALA A 95 -11.61 -14.88 9.18
N ALA A 96 -12.73 -15.48 8.79
CA ALA A 96 -12.76 -16.77 8.07
C ALA A 96 -12.11 -16.70 6.68
N ALA A 97 -12.27 -15.59 5.96
CA ALA A 97 -11.54 -15.32 4.73
C ALA A 97 -10.04 -15.11 5.00
N ALA A 98 -9.62 -14.95 6.26
CA ALA A 98 -8.23 -14.86 6.66
C ALA A 98 -7.52 -16.22 6.89
N VAL A 99 -8.28 -17.32 7.03
CA VAL A 99 -7.75 -18.63 7.43
C VAL A 99 -7.65 -19.64 6.28
N ALA A 100 -8.31 -19.38 5.13
CA ALA A 100 -8.19 -20.24 3.96
C ALA A 100 -6.78 -20.13 3.32
N ALA A 101 -5.84 -20.94 3.80
CA ALA A 101 -4.65 -21.33 3.07
C ALA A 101 -5.01 -22.44 2.06
N PRO A 102 -4.35 -22.51 0.89
CA PRO A 102 -4.47 -23.68 0.05
C PRO A 102 -3.89 -24.91 0.78
N PRO A 103 -4.57 -26.07 0.81
CA PRO A 103 -3.85 -27.32 0.95
C PRO A 103 -2.94 -27.46 -0.27
N ASP A 104 -1.74 -27.99 -0.08
CA ASP A 104 -0.64 -28.13 -1.04
C ASP A 104 0.30 -26.92 -1.17
N ALA A 105 1.06 -26.71 -0.10
CA ALA A 105 2.48 -26.37 -0.20
C ALA A 105 3.24 -27.28 0.78
N ALA A 106 3.26 -28.59 0.48
CA ALA A 106 4.20 -29.49 1.13
C ALA A 106 5.62 -29.07 0.70
N ALA A 107 6.39 -28.56 1.66
CA ALA A 107 7.83 -28.48 1.52
C ALA A 107 8.38 -29.90 1.25
N PRO A 108 9.37 -30.08 0.37
CA PRO A 108 10.01 -31.38 0.20
C PRO A 108 10.71 -31.74 1.53
N SER A 109 10.22 -32.80 2.17
CA SER A 109 10.82 -33.41 3.35
C SER A 109 12.24 -33.88 3.04
N ALA A 110 13.20 -33.40 3.82
CA ALA A 110 14.58 -33.88 3.83
C ALA A 110 14.63 -35.38 4.22
N PRO A 111 15.63 -36.15 3.75
CA PRO A 111 15.69 -37.59 3.96
C PRO A 111 15.98 -37.94 5.42
N SER A 112 15.20 -38.88 5.94
CA SER A 112 15.35 -39.49 7.27
C SER A 112 16.60 -40.38 7.35
N ALA A 113 17.47 -40.11 8.32
CA ALA A 113 18.51 -41.03 8.79
C ALA A 113 18.01 -41.81 10.04
N PRO A 114 18.61 -42.97 10.37
CA PRO A 114 17.91 -44.07 11.03
C PRO A 114 17.81 -43.94 12.55
N ALA A 115 16.88 -44.72 13.08
CA ALA A 115 16.50 -44.85 14.48
C ALA A 115 17.64 -45.36 15.37
N ASP A 116 17.79 -44.73 16.53
CA ASP A 116 18.30 -45.39 17.73
C ASP A 116 17.57 -44.89 18.98
N ALA A 117 17.37 -45.84 19.90
CA ALA A 117 16.47 -45.82 21.02
C ALA A 117 16.97 -44.99 22.22
N ALA A 118 16.04 -44.35 22.94
CA ALA A 118 16.05 -44.27 24.42
C ALA A 118 14.82 -43.50 24.95
N THR A 119 14.02 -44.16 25.76
CA THR A 119 12.91 -43.59 26.56
C THR A 119 13.46 -42.87 27.79
N PRO A 120 12.91 -41.71 28.20
CA PRO A 120 13.02 -41.26 29.59
C PRO A 120 11.65 -41.20 30.31
N PRO A 121 11.65 -41.32 31.66
CA PRO A 121 10.46 -41.67 32.43
C PRO A 121 9.63 -40.47 32.93
N THR A 122 8.41 -40.80 33.34
CA THR A 122 7.35 -39.98 33.93
C THR A 122 7.75 -39.32 35.27
N PRO A 123 7.34 -38.06 35.54
CA PRO A 123 7.51 -37.44 36.86
C PRO A 123 6.34 -37.78 37.81
N PRO A 124 6.57 -37.93 39.14
CA PRO A 124 5.51 -38.16 40.10
C PRO A 124 4.91 -36.86 40.68
N ALA A 125 3.78 -37.06 41.35
CA ALA A 125 2.79 -36.09 41.81
C ALA A 125 3.25 -35.06 42.87
N GLN A 126 2.49 -33.97 42.91
CA GLN A 126 2.50 -32.89 43.91
C GLN A 126 2.09 -33.38 45.32
N PRO A 127 2.42 -32.59 46.36
CA PRO A 127 1.49 -32.41 47.46
C PRO A 127 1.14 -30.94 47.74
N THR A 128 -0.12 -30.78 48.11
CA THR A 128 -0.85 -29.62 48.63
C THR A 128 -0.28 -29.05 49.92
N ALA A 129 -0.32 -27.72 50.08
CA ALA A 129 -0.28 -27.06 51.39
C ALA A 129 -1.08 -25.74 51.40
N VAL A 130 -1.58 -25.44 52.59
CA VAL A 130 -2.75 -24.62 52.94
C VAL A 130 -2.39 -23.17 53.29
N ARG A 131 -3.37 -22.28 53.08
CA ARG A 131 -3.53 -20.86 53.48
C ARG A 131 -2.76 -20.36 54.71
N SER A 132 -2.35 -19.08 54.69
CA SER A 132 -2.77 -18.09 55.70
C SER A 132 -2.51 -16.64 55.24
N THR A 133 -3.39 -15.76 55.71
CA THR A 133 -3.61 -14.34 55.42
C THR A 133 -2.76 -13.40 56.29
N VAL A 134 -2.28 -12.28 55.75
CA VAL A 134 -2.17 -10.97 56.47
C VAL A 134 -2.34 -9.82 55.47
N SER A 135 -3.13 -8.82 55.86
CA SER A 135 -3.50 -7.61 55.13
C SER A 135 -2.75 -6.34 55.58
N THR A 136 -2.84 -5.31 54.72
CA THR A 136 -2.76 -3.84 54.94
C THR A 136 -1.59 -3.13 54.23
N PRO A 137 -1.69 -1.82 53.91
CA PRO A 137 -2.20 -1.33 52.63
C PRO A 137 -1.21 -0.39 51.91
N SER A 138 -1.28 -0.26 50.58
CA SER A 138 -0.54 0.81 49.89
C SER A 138 -1.25 1.28 48.61
N VAL A 139 -1.73 2.52 48.71
CA VAL A 139 -1.91 3.55 47.67
C VAL A 139 -2.11 3.01 46.24
N ALA A 140 -3.38 2.94 45.83
CA ALA A 140 -3.77 2.65 44.45
C ALA A 140 -3.27 3.77 43.51
N ALA A 141 -2.14 3.51 42.86
CA ALA A 141 -1.77 4.17 41.63
C ALA A 141 -2.82 3.83 40.57
N ALA A 142 -3.39 4.87 39.96
CA ALA A 142 -4.33 4.76 38.85
C ALA A 142 -3.67 3.95 37.70
N SER A 143 -4.10 2.70 37.57
CA SER A 143 -3.71 1.80 36.50
C SER A 143 -4.29 2.29 35.19
N SER A 144 -3.40 2.64 34.26
CA SER A 144 -3.67 3.03 32.88
C SER A 144 -4.13 1.84 32.02
N ALA A 145 -5.31 1.31 32.32
CA ALA A 145 -5.99 0.35 31.46
C ALA A 145 -6.77 1.10 30.36
N ALA A 146 -6.05 1.67 29.40
CA ALA A 146 -6.63 1.97 28.09
C ALA A 146 -6.79 0.63 27.35
N ALA A 147 -7.80 -0.13 27.78
CA ALA A 147 -8.20 -1.37 27.15
C ALA A 147 -8.44 -1.13 25.66
N ALA A 148 -7.83 -1.98 24.83
CA ALA A 148 -8.13 -2.08 23.42
C ALA A 148 -9.65 -2.20 23.28
N ARG A 149 -10.31 -1.13 22.84
CA ARG A 149 -11.73 -1.13 22.55
C ARG A 149 -11.92 -2.10 21.39
N GLU A 150 -12.43 -3.29 21.70
CA GLU A 150 -12.75 -4.31 20.70
C GLU A 150 -13.60 -3.65 19.61
N LEU A 151 -13.22 -3.91 18.35
CA LEU A 151 -14.05 -3.60 17.20
C LEU A 151 -15.42 -4.26 17.40
N SER A 152 -16.43 -3.71 16.75
CA SER A 152 -17.81 -4.23 16.73
C SER A 152 -17.88 -5.77 16.73
N PRO A 153 -18.97 -6.40 17.24
CA PRO A 153 -19.07 -7.87 17.37
C PRO A 153 -18.89 -8.67 16.08
N THR A 154 -18.77 -8.02 14.92
CA THR A 154 -18.47 -8.62 13.60
C THR A 154 -17.00 -8.49 13.17
N GLY A 155 -16.15 -7.77 13.93
CA GLY A 155 -14.74 -7.52 13.60
C GLY A 155 -14.51 -6.52 12.46
N VAL A 156 -15.57 -5.87 11.96
CA VAL A 156 -15.53 -4.94 10.83
C VAL A 156 -15.50 -3.49 11.33
N PRO A 157 -14.59 -2.62 10.84
CA PRO A 157 -14.53 -1.23 11.25
C PRO A 157 -15.71 -0.43 10.67
N PRO A 158 -16.57 0.17 11.51
CA PRO A 158 -17.71 0.94 11.02
C PRO A 158 -17.25 2.24 10.36
N PHE A 159 -18.01 2.75 9.39
CA PHE A 159 -17.77 4.10 8.89
C PHE A 159 -18.10 5.15 9.97
N PRO A 160 -17.45 6.33 9.95
CA PRO A 160 -16.28 6.67 9.14
C PRO A 160 -14.99 6.14 9.78
N PHE A 161 -14.01 5.74 8.95
CA PHE A 161 -12.68 5.33 9.42
C PHE A 161 -11.58 5.94 8.54
N LEU A 162 -10.39 6.11 9.12
CA LEU A 162 -9.20 6.55 8.39
C LEU A 162 -8.35 5.33 8.03
N THR A 163 -8.01 5.18 6.76
CA THR A 163 -7.09 4.14 6.29
C THR A 163 -5.74 4.73 5.89
N LEU A 164 -4.67 4.20 6.49
CA LEU A 164 -3.30 4.35 6.02
C LEU A 164 -2.92 3.14 5.17
N LEU A 165 -2.79 3.34 3.86
CA LEU A 165 -2.31 2.36 2.90
C LEU A 165 -0.79 2.51 2.72
N VAL A 166 -0.02 1.54 3.19
CA VAL A 166 1.46 1.52 3.18
C VAL A 166 2.00 0.21 2.59
N SER A 167 2.25 0.21 1.28
CA SER A 167 2.84 -0.91 0.53
C SER A 167 4.15 -0.49 -0.16
N GLY A 168 4.72 -1.37 -0.99
CA GLY A 168 5.85 -1.00 -1.86
C GLY A 168 5.49 0.06 -2.90
N GLY A 169 4.23 0.14 -3.34
CA GLY A 169 3.79 1.09 -4.38
C GLY A 169 2.88 2.21 -3.88
N HIS A 170 2.32 2.09 -2.68
CA HIS A 170 1.32 3.03 -2.15
C HIS A 170 1.73 3.55 -0.78
N ASN A 171 1.62 4.86 -0.60
CA ASN A 171 1.63 5.50 0.72
C ASN A 171 0.54 6.58 0.69
N MET A 172 -0.63 6.29 1.26
CA MET A 172 -1.81 7.16 1.16
C MET A 172 -2.67 7.11 2.42
N LEU A 173 -3.24 8.25 2.78
CA LEU A 173 -4.21 8.43 3.84
C LEU A 173 -5.58 8.71 3.23
N VAL A 174 -6.55 7.84 3.50
CA VAL A 174 -7.90 7.89 2.95
C VAL A 174 -8.91 7.88 4.08
N LEU A 175 -9.68 8.95 4.18
CA LEU A 175 -10.88 8.98 5.01
C LEU A 175 -12.01 8.32 4.23
N SER A 176 -12.61 7.27 4.78
CA SER A 176 -13.77 6.61 4.19
C SER A 176 -15.00 6.89 5.04
N ALA A 177 -15.97 7.59 4.48
CA ALA A 177 -17.24 7.93 5.14
C ALA A 177 -18.38 6.97 4.74
N GLY A 178 -18.22 6.26 3.63
CA GLY A 178 -19.14 5.24 3.14
C GLY A 178 -18.55 4.47 1.96
N LEU A 179 -19.33 3.53 1.42
CA LEU A 179 -18.99 2.86 0.15
C LEU A 179 -19.02 3.87 -1.00
N GLY A 180 -17.91 3.99 -1.75
CA GLY A 180 -17.75 4.99 -2.79
C GLY A 180 -17.58 6.43 -2.30
N ASP A 181 -17.60 6.68 -0.98
CA ASP A 181 -17.40 8.00 -0.38
C ASP A 181 -16.06 8.02 0.37
N HIS A 182 -15.03 8.43 -0.38
CA HIS A 182 -13.64 8.43 0.07
C HIS A 182 -12.99 9.78 -0.21
N THR A 183 -12.28 10.33 0.78
CA THR A 183 -11.49 11.54 0.65
C THR A 183 -10.02 11.24 0.90
N ILE A 184 -9.15 11.64 -0.04
CA ILE A 184 -7.70 11.49 0.11
C ILE A 184 -7.18 12.67 0.94
N LEU A 185 -6.72 12.39 2.17
CA LEU A 185 -6.14 13.41 3.05
C LEU A 185 -4.67 13.68 2.74
N GLY A 186 -3.96 12.67 2.23
CA GLY A 186 -2.58 12.81 1.83
C GLY A 186 -2.06 11.60 1.05
N SER A 187 -1.08 11.81 0.19
CA SER A 187 -0.38 10.73 -0.52
C SER A 187 1.10 11.04 -0.66
N THR A 188 1.90 10.05 -1.07
CA THR A 188 3.29 10.35 -1.44
C THR A 188 3.37 11.31 -2.63
N LEU A 189 4.36 12.19 -2.58
CA LEU A 189 4.77 13.11 -3.64
C LEU A 189 5.85 12.48 -4.53
N ASP A 190 6.55 11.46 -4.02
CA ASP A 190 7.66 10.78 -4.67
C ASP A 190 7.63 9.25 -4.40
N ASP A 191 8.64 8.69 -3.73
CA ASP A 191 8.72 7.28 -3.38
C ASP A 191 7.66 6.94 -2.31
N SER A 192 7.14 5.70 -2.31
CA SER A 192 6.43 5.19 -1.15
C SER A 192 7.41 4.90 -0.01
N ILE A 193 6.92 4.73 1.23
CA ILE A 193 7.79 4.27 2.32
C ILE A 193 8.38 2.89 2.03
N GLY A 194 7.59 1.95 1.46
CA GLY A 194 8.08 0.61 1.14
C GLY A 194 9.19 0.62 0.09
N GLU A 195 9.05 1.44 -0.93
CA GLU A 195 10.09 1.65 -1.94
C GLU A 195 11.35 2.29 -1.34
N ALA A 196 11.21 3.21 -0.39
CA ALA A 196 12.33 3.79 0.33
C ALA A 196 13.07 2.73 1.18
N PHE A 197 12.35 1.83 1.84
CA PHE A 197 12.94 0.67 2.52
C PHE A 197 13.71 -0.22 1.55
N ASP A 198 13.11 -0.62 0.42
CA ASP A 198 13.74 -1.51 -0.55
C ASP A 198 14.96 -0.89 -1.24
N LYS A 199 14.90 0.42 -1.55
CA LYS A 199 16.04 1.15 -2.12
C LYS A 199 17.17 1.31 -1.10
N THR A 200 16.84 1.55 0.17
CA THR A 200 17.84 1.65 1.23
C THR A 200 18.46 0.30 1.55
N ALA A 201 17.67 -0.77 1.57
CA ALA A 201 18.16 -2.13 1.77
C ALA A 201 19.24 -2.49 0.73
N ARG A 202 18.98 -2.16 -0.55
CA ARG A 202 19.95 -2.32 -1.64
C ARG A 202 21.23 -1.50 -1.44
N LEU A 203 21.15 -0.28 -0.91
CA LEU A 203 22.34 0.53 -0.61
C LEU A 203 23.21 -0.08 0.51
N LEU A 204 22.58 -0.82 1.42
CA LEU A 204 23.24 -1.51 2.53
C LEU A 204 23.75 -2.91 2.16
N GLY A 205 23.67 -3.31 0.89
CA GLY A 205 24.12 -4.63 0.43
C GLY A 205 23.13 -5.78 0.66
N ILE A 206 21.90 -5.49 1.09
CA ILE A 206 20.84 -6.51 1.23
C ILE A 206 20.33 -6.88 -0.17
N THR A 207 20.56 -8.12 -0.59
CA THR A 207 20.17 -8.65 -1.90
C THR A 207 18.77 -9.26 -1.92
N LYS A 208 18.21 -9.61 -0.76
CA LYS A 208 16.88 -10.20 -0.65
C LYS A 208 15.78 -9.21 -1.05
N VAL A 209 14.83 -9.69 -1.86
CA VAL A 209 13.64 -8.93 -2.30
C VAL A 209 12.39 -9.62 -1.75
N PRO A 210 11.45 -8.89 -1.10
CA PRO A 210 11.53 -7.49 -0.71
C PRO A 210 12.60 -7.23 0.38
N GLY A 211 13.21 -6.06 0.33
CA GLY A 211 14.35 -5.67 1.19
C GLY A 211 13.93 -5.04 2.53
N GLY A 212 12.67 -4.60 2.65
CA GLY A 212 12.13 -4.03 3.90
C GLY A 212 12.28 -4.92 5.14
N PRO A 213 11.80 -6.18 5.16
CA PRO A 213 11.89 -7.02 6.36
C PRO A 213 13.32 -7.33 6.81
N PRO A 214 14.28 -7.66 5.92
CA PRO A 214 15.69 -7.80 6.31
C PRO A 214 16.31 -6.50 6.82
N LEU A 215 15.96 -5.34 6.24
CA LEU A 215 16.43 -4.05 6.74
C LEU A 215 15.91 -3.79 8.16
N GLU A 216 14.64 -4.09 8.44
CA GLU A 216 14.10 -4.02 9.80
C GLU A 216 14.86 -4.92 10.77
N GLN A 217 15.19 -6.15 10.34
CA GLN A 217 15.97 -7.08 11.16
C GLN A 217 17.36 -6.52 11.47
N LEU A 218 18.04 -5.97 10.47
CA LEU A 218 19.35 -5.32 10.62
C LEU A 218 19.26 -4.09 11.54
N ALA A 219 18.18 -3.31 11.46
CA ALA A 219 17.97 -2.14 12.30
C ALA A 219 17.83 -2.45 13.80
N ARG A 220 17.52 -3.71 14.20
CA ARG A 220 17.31 -4.07 15.61
C ARG A 220 18.56 -3.98 16.47
N SER A 221 19.74 -4.27 15.91
CA SER A 221 21.02 -4.18 16.61
C SER A 221 21.67 -2.79 16.47
N GLY A 222 21.07 -1.88 15.71
CA GLY A 222 21.59 -0.54 15.47
C GLY A 222 21.07 0.50 16.45
N ASP A 223 21.94 1.42 16.87
CA ASP A 223 21.54 2.68 17.49
C ASP A 223 20.90 3.63 16.45
N SER A 224 19.59 3.85 16.58
CA SER A 224 18.80 4.72 15.72
C SER A 224 19.19 6.21 15.77
N ARG A 225 19.93 6.65 16.79
CA ARG A 225 20.38 8.05 16.96
C ARG A 225 21.82 8.27 16.50
N ARG A 226 22.52 7.21 16.09
CA ARG A 226 23.91 7.25 15.65
C ARG A 226 24.15 8.21 14.47
N HIS A 227 23.22 8.27 13.53
CA HIS A 227 23.34 9.12 12.34
C HIS A 227 22.17 10.11 12.23
N ALA A 228 22.52 11.40 12.03
CA ALA A 228 21.56 12.46 11.79
C ALA A 228 21.17 12.50 10.31
N LEU A 229 20.01 11.91 9.98
CA LEU A 229 19.39 12.00 8.66
C LEU A 229 18.37 13.15 8.61
N PRO A 230 18.18 13.81 7.45
CA PRO A 230 17.27 14.94 7.33
C PRO A 230 15.82 14.50 7.48
N ARG A 231 15.01 15.25 8.24
CA ARG A 231 13.56 15.04 8.27
C ARG A 231 12.96 15.37 6.90
N PRO A 232 12.13 14.49 6.29
CA PRO A 232 11.51 14.79 5.00
C PRO A 232 10.69 16.07 5.02
N LEU A 233 10.69 16.80 3.91
CA LEU A 233 10.01 18.09 3.73
C LEU A 233 10.42 19.21 4.71
N SER A 234 11.35 18.99 5.64
CA SER A 234 11.74 20.01 6.63
C SER A 234 12.37 21.28 6.03
N LYS A 235 13.12 21.11 4.93
CA LYS A 235 13.83 22.21 4.23
C LYS A 235 13.02 22.84 3.09
N THR A 236 11.78 22.40 2.85
CA THR A 236 10.97 22.99 1.78
C THR A 236 10.58 24.43 2.14
N ARG A 237 10.64 25.33 1.15
CA ARG A 237 10.17 26.72 1.30
C ARG A 237 8.65 26.81 1.29
N ASP A 238 7.98 25.77 0.80
CA ASP A 238 6.53 25.71 0.70
C ASP A 238 5.90 25.31 2.05
N ASN A 239 5.30 26.28 2.73
CA ASN A 239 4.68 26.03 4.04
C ASN A 239 3.49 25.05 3.96
N SER A 240 2.82 24.98 2.81
CA SER A 240 1.67 24.09 2.64
C SER A 240 2.09 22.62 2.67
N LEU A 241 3.26 22.27 2.10
CA LEU A 241 3.82 20.91 2.20
C LEU A 241 4.23 20.51 3.62
N ARG A 242 4.62 21.47 4.46
CA ARG A 242 4.99 21.19 5.87
C ARG A 242 3.76 20.89 6.72
N THR A 243 2.65 21.54 6.40
CA THR A 243 1.38 21.43 7.12
C THR A 243 0.41 20.42 6.51
N SER A 244 0.68 19.88 5.31
CA SER A 244 -0.18 18.88 4.67
C SER A 244 0.00 17.46 5.23
N CYS A 245 -0.89 16.53 4.88
CA CYS A 245 -0.71 15.11 5.21
C CYS A 245 0.05 14.34 4.10
N ASP A 246 0.69 15.03 3.16
CA ASP A 246 1.44 14.40 2.07
C ASP A 246 2.80 13.85 2.55
N PHE A 247 3.29 12.82 1.87
CA PHE A 247 4.53 12.11 2.21
C PHE A 247 5.64 12.36 1.18
N SER A 248 6.89 12.20 1.59
CA SER A 248 8.07 12.26 0.72
C SER A 248 9.19 11.46 1.37
N TYR A 249 9.84 10.59 0.60
CA TYR A 249 10.91 9.71 1.08
C TYR A 249 12.11 9.66 0.14
N ALA A 250 12.00 10.11 -1.12
CA ALA A 250 13.10 10.04 -2.09
C ALA A 250 14.39 10.71 -1.60
N GLY A 251 14.28 11.81 -0.85
CA GLY A 251 15.42 12.51 -0.25
C GLY A 251 16.18 11.69 0.80
N LEU A 252 15.52 10.75 1.48
CA LEU A 252 16.17 9.92 2.50
C LEU A 252 17.17 8.95 1.89
N LYS A 253 16.84 8.35 0.74
CA LYS A 253 17.76 7.48 0.00
C LYS A 253 19.06 8.21 -0.34
N SER A 254 18.95 9.43 -0.87
CA SER A 254 20.12 10.25 -1.22
C SER A 254 20.95 10.59 0.01
N ALA A 255 20.31 10.91 1.14
CA ALA A 255 20.99 11.17 2.39
C ALA A 255 21.72 9.93 2.94
N VAL A 256 21.11 8.73 2.84
CA VAL A 256 21.76 7.47 3.23
C VAL A 256 22.95 7.16 2.32
N ARG A 257 22.81 7.32 1.00
CA ARG A 257 23.93 7.16 0.06
C ARG A 257 25.10 8.07 0.42
N GLN A 258 24.84 9.36 0.60
CA GLN A 258 25.88 10.33 0.96
C GLN A 258 26.54 9.99 2.31
N LEU A 259 25.75 9.54 3.29
CA LEU A 259 26.25 9.08 4.58
C LEU A 259 27.22 7.91 4.42
N LEU A 260 26.84 6.91 3.61
CA LEU A 260 27.67 5.75 3.32
C LEU A 260 28.96 6.14 2.58
N GLU A 261 28.89 7.02 1.59
CA GLU A 261 30.06 7.50 0.83
C GLU A 261 31.03 8.30 1.71
N THR A 262 30.50 9.08 2.67
CA THR A 262 31.31 9.97 3.52
C THR A 262 31.90 9.23 4.73
N LYS A 263 31.09 8.42 5.43
CA LYS A 263 31.51 7.78 6.70
C LYS A 263 32.06 6.37 6.54
N LEU A 264 31.66 5.68 5.46
CA LEU A 264 32.03 4.31 5.13
C LEU A 264 32.44 4.22 3.64
N PRO A 265 33.43 5.02 3.17
CA PRO A 265 33.95 4.88 1.81
C PRO A 265 34.55 3.48 1.61
N LEU A 266 34.65 3.00 0.37
CA LEU A 266 35.11 1.64 0.05
C LEU A 266 36.45 1.29 0.73
N ALA A 267 37.44 2.20 0.64
CA ALA A 267 38.74 2.02 1.28
C ALA A 267 38.65 1.81 2.81
N LYS A 268 37.65 2.42 3.47
CA LYS A 268 37.44 2.22 4.91
C LYS A 268 36.69 0.93 5.21
N ARG A 269 35.80 0.48 4.32
CA ARG A 269 35.09 -0.80 4.49
C ARG A 269 36.05 -1.98 4.45
N GLU A 270 37.04 -1.94 3.56
CA GLU A 270 38.08 -2.97 3.43
C GLU A 270 39.01 -3.06 4.64
N LEU A 271 39.08 -2.01 5.46
CA LEU A 271 39.89 -1.95 6.69
C LEU A 271 39.13 -2.39 7.95
N LEU A 272 37.80 -2.50 7.89
CA LEU A 272 36.99 -2.89 9.03
C LEU A 272 36.88 -4.41 9.12
N SER A 273 36.73 -4.91 10.34
CA SER A 273 36.27 -6.29 10.53
C SER A 273 34.84 -6.44 9.98
N GLU A 274 34.47 -7.65 9.57
CA GLU A 274 33.11 -7.96 9.13
C GLU A 274 32.06 -7.59 10.21
N GLU A 275 32.40 -7.80 11.49
CA GLU A 275 31.52 -7.45 12.61
C GLU A 275 31.31 -5.94 12.75
N ASP A 276 32.39 -5.14 12.70
CA ASP A 276 32.31 -3.69 12.81
C ASP A 276 31.57 -3.07 11.61
N LEU A 277 31.82 -3.60 10.41
CA LEU A 277 31.11 -3.16 9.21
C LEU A 277 29.62 -3.45 9.34
N GLN A 278 29.25 -4.66 9.74
CA GLN A 278 27.86 -5.05 9.92
C GLN A 278 27.16 -4.20 10.99
N GLN A 279 27.85 -3.87 12.07
CA GLN A 279 27.33 -3.03 13.14
C GLN A 279 27.12 -1.59 12.68
N GLU A 280 28.06 -1.00 11.92
CA GLU A 280 27.86 0.33 11.32
C GLU A 280 26.72 0.34 10.28
N LEU A 281 26.54 -0.72 9.48
CA LEU A 281 25.37 -0.86 8.61
C LEU A 281 24.06 -0.97 9.41
N ALA A 282 24.07 -1.65 10.55
CA ALA A 282 22.94 -1.70 11.49
C ALA A 282 22.57 -0.31 12.01
N HIS A 283 23.57 0.50 12.40
CA HIS A 283 23.36 1.89 12.82
C HIS A 283 22.72 2.75 11.72
N VAL A 284 23.16 2.58 10.46
CA VAL A 284 22.56 3.28 9.31
C VAL A 284 21.12 2.83 9.08
N ALA A 285 20.85 1.52 9.10
CA ALA A 285 19.50 0.97 8.95
C ALA A 285 18.54 1.48 10.03
N ALA A 286 18.98 1.48 11.30
CA ALA A 286 18.21 1.97 12.44
C ALA A 286 17.93 3.48 12.34
N SER A 287 18.91 4.27 11.92
CA SER A 287 18.76 5.72 11.74
C SER A 287 17.78 6.05 10.60
N PHE A 288 17.85 5.31 9.49
CA PHE A 288 16.90 5.43 8.38
C PHE A 288 15.48 5.05 8.81
N GLN A 289 15.31 3.87 9.42
CA GLN A 289 13.99 3.38 9.84
C GLN A 289 13.33 4.38 10.79
N ARG A 290 14.07 4.91 11.77
CA ARG A 290 13.54 5.91 12.69
C ARG A 290 13.01 7.15 11.96
N VAL A 291 13.80 7.77 11.09
CA VAL A 291 13.38 9.02 10.40
C VAL A 291 12.24 8.77 9.42
N ALA A 292 12.22 7.64 8.72
CA ALA A 292 11.12 7.27 7.83
C ALA A 292 9.81 7.06 8.61
N VAL A 293 9.86 6.34 9.74
CA VAL A 293 8.69 6.07 10.58
C VAL A 293 8.22 7.31 11.32
N GLU A 294 9.12 8.18 11.81
CA GLU A 294 8.77 9.47 12.42
C GLU A 294 7.95 10.34 11.44
N HIS A 295 8.35 10.40 10.16
CA HIS A 295 7.59 11.13 9.14
C HIS A 295 6.22 10.50 8.87
N LEU A 296 6.14 9.16 8.80
CA LEU A 296 4.88 8.44 8.63
C LEU A 296 3.90 8.75 9.78
N VAL A 297 4.40 8.70 11.01
CA VAL A 297 3.69 8.96 12.26
C VAL A 297 3.16 10.39 12.31
N GLU A 298 4.02 11.37 12.03
CA GLU A 298 3.65 12.78 12.06
C GLU A 298 2.48 13.09 11.12
N ARG A 299 2.54 12.59 9.88
CA ARG A 299 1.49 12.83 8.88
C ARG A 299 0.21 12.07 9.22
N THR A 300 0.33 10.87 9.77
CA THR A 300 -0.84 10.07 10.19
C THR A 300 -1.56 10.71 11.38
N ALA A 301 -0.83 11.19 12.39
CA ALA A 301 -1.40 11.91 13.53
C ALA A 301 -2.16 13.17 13.08
N ARG A 302 -1.58 13.93 12.13
CA ARG A 302 -2.24 15.09 11.53
C ARG A 302 -3.51 14.72 10.78
N ALA A 303 -3.47 13.65 9.99
CA ALA A 303 -4.63 13.18 9.24
C ALA A 303 -5.76 12.67 10.14
N LEU A 304 -5.46 12.09 11.30
CA LEU A 304 -6.47 11.78 12.31
C LEU A 304 -7.13 13.05 12.85
N GLY A 305 -6.36 14.13 13.06
CA GLY A 305 -6.90 15.44 13.41
C GLY A 305 -7.89 15.94 12.35
N TRP A 306 -7.47 15.97 11.08
CA TRP A 306 -8.31 16.40 9.96
C TRP A 306 -9.55 15.53 9.76
N ALA A 307 -9.40 14.21 9.88
CA ALA A 307 -10.51 13.27 9.77
C ALA A 307 -11.54 13.48 10.88
N ARG A 308 -11.09 13.77 12.12
CA ARG A 308 -11.96 14.00 13.26
C ARG A 308 -12.65 15.36 13.23
N GLU A 309 -12.00 16.38 12.65
CA GLU A 309 -12.65 17.66 12.35
C GLU A 309 -13.80 17.50 11.34
N ALA A 310 -13.61 16.69 10.29
CA ALA A 310 -14.64 16.41 9.29
C ALA A 310 -15.73 15.47 9.83
N HIS A 311 -15.34 14.46 10.62
CA HIS A 311 -16.24 13.47 11.20
C HIS A 311 -15.90 13.21 12.67
N PRO A 312 -16.59 13.85 13.63
CA PRO A 312 -16.37 13.64 15.05
C PRO A 312 -16.57 12.19 15.52
N SER A 313 -17.35 11.40 14.78
CA SER A 313 -17.63 9.99 15.04
C SER A 313 -16.63 9.02 14.39
N LEU A 314 -15.41 9.47 14.07
CA LEU A 314 -14.35 8.63 13.52
C LEU A 314 -14.15 7.38 14.38
N SER A 315 -14.22 6.20 13.78
CA SER A 315 -14.33 4.94 14.51
C SER A 315 -12.99 4.28 14.83
N CYS A 316 -12.04 4.33 13.90
CA CYS A 316 -10.75 3.67 14.02
C CYS A 316 -9.72 4.18 13.00
N LEU A 317 -8.45 3.82 13.25
CA LEU A 317 -7.38 3.86 12.27
C LEU A 317 -7.16 2.46 11.68
N VAL A 318 -7.32 2.30 10.37
CA VAL A 318 -6.94 1.09 9.64
C VAL A 318 -5.53 1.27 9.06
N VAL A 319 -4.63 0.32 9.31
CA VAL A 319 -3.28 0.31 8.72
C VAL A 319 -3.12 -0.94 7.89
N ALA A 320 -3.09 -0.77 6.56
CA ALA A 320 -3.01 -1.85 5.59
C ALA A 320 -1.82 -1.68 4.64
N GLY A 321 -1.41 -2.78 4.00
CA GLY A 321 -0.24 -2.83 3.11
C GLY A 321 0.92 -3.64 3.70
N GLY A 322 1.89 -4.00 2.86
CA GLY A 322 3.03 -4.85 3.26
C GLY A 322 3.93 -4.22 4.34
N VAL A 323 4.08 -2.89 4.33
CA VAL A 323 4.90 -2.18 5.33
C VAL A 323 4.22 -2.16 6.69
N ALA A 324 2.90 -2.37 6.74
CA ALA A 324 2.20 -2.59 8.00
C ALA A 324 2.68 -3.84 8.74
N ALA A 325 3.46 -4.75 8.12
CA ALA A 325 4.08 -5.88 8.82
C ALA A 325 5.27 -5.48 9.71
N ASN A 326 5.87 -4.31 9.47
CA ASN A 326 7.03 -3.82 10.23
C ASN A 326 6.64 -3.51 11.68
N GLN A 327 7.40 -4.03 12.63
CA GLN A 327 7.07 -3.95 14.05
C GLN A 327 7.23 -2.54 14.61
N GLU A 328 8.21 -1.78 14.14
CA GLU A 328 8.40 -0.39 14.56
C GLU A 328 7.28 0.52 14.02
N VAL A 329 6.87 0.31 12.76
CA VAL A 329 5.69 0.97 12.17
C VAL A 329 4.44 0.65 12.97
N ARG A 330 4.17 -0.63 13.27
CA ARG A 330 3.02 -1.03 14.08
C ARG A 330 3.07 -0.39 15.46
N ARG A 331 4.18 -0.50 16.17
CA ARG A 331 4.35 0.03 17.53
C ARG A 331 4.07 1.53 17.59
N GLN A 332 4.61 2.30 16.66
CA GLN A 332 4.44 3.75 16.63
C GLN A 332 3.03 4.17 16.20
N LEU A 333 2.42 3.50 15.22
CA LEU A 333 1.05 3.81 14.79
C LEU A 333 0.00 3.39 15.83
N THR A 334 0.22 2.29 16.57
CA THR A 334 -0.62 1.93 17.73
C THR A 334 -0.62 3.06 18.76
N ARG A 335 0.56 3.63 19.02
CA ARG A 335 0.70 4.77 19.93
C ARG A 335 -0.10 5.97 19.44
N VAL A 336 0.03 6.34 18.16
CA VAL A 336 -0.71 7.46 17.54
C VAL A 336 -2.23 7.25 17.64
N ALA A 337 -2.71 6.04 17.34
CA ALA A 337 -4.14 5.72 17.45
C ALA A 337 -4.63 5.82 18.90
N SER A 338 -3.86 5.30 19.86
CA SER A 338 -4.15 5.37 21.29
C SER A 338 -4.19 6.82 21.81
N GLU A 339 -3.22 7.65 21.42
CA GLU A 339 -3.19 9.09 21.73
C GLU A 339 -4.41 9.84 21.15
N ALA A 340 -4.95 9.36 20.02
CA ALA A 340 -6.19 9.88 19.43
C ALA A 340 -7.48 9.30 20.06
N GLY A 341 -7.37 8.33 20.97
CA GLY A 341 -8.51 7.64 21.59
C GLY A 341 -9.22 6.65 20.66
N LEU A 342 -8.53 6.15 19.63
CA LEU A 342 -9.08 5.29 18.59
C LEU A 342 -8.42 3.91 18.60
N PRO A 343 -9.17 2.82 18.32
CA PRO A 343 -8.57 1.52 18.05
C PRO A 343 -7.81 1.55 16.72
N MET A 344 -6.76 0.73 16.64
CA MET A 344 -6.04 0.48 15.40
C MET A 344 -6.38 -0.91 14.86
N VAL A 345 -6.71 -1.00 13.57
CA VAL A 345 -7.02 -2.25 12.87
C VAL A 345 -5.92 -2.54 11.85
N CYS A 346 -5.32 -3.72 11.94
CA CYS A 346 -4.33 -4.18 10.96
C CYS A 346 -4.80 -5.47 10.29
N PRO A 347 -5.22 -5.41 9.02
CA PRO A 347 -5.57 -6.61 8.26
C PRO A 347 -4.37 -7.57 8.12
N PRO A 348 -4.60 -8.88 7.97
CA PRO A 348 -3.55 -9.84 7.70
C PRO A 348 -2.74 -9.46 6.45
N VAL A 349 -1.41 -9.52 6.55
CA VAL A 349 -0.49 -9.06 5.48
C VAL A 349 -0.78 -9.71 4.13
N ARG A 350 -1.16 -10.99 4.11
CA ARG A 350 -1.51 -11.72 2.88
C ARG A 350 -2.74 -11.17 2.14
N LEU A 351 -3.60 -10.43 2.83
CA LEU A 351 -4.76 -9.74 2.24
C LEU A 351 -4.41 -8.31 1.81
N CYS A 352 -3.33 -7.74 2.34
CA CYS A 352 -2.87 -6.39 2.05
C CYS A 352 -2.13 -6.25 0.70
N THR A 353 -1.67 -7.36 0.12
CA THR A 353 -1.12 -7.40 -1.24
C THR A 353 -2.24 -7.56 -2.27
N ASP A 354 -2.02 -7.14 -3.52
CA ASP A 354 -3.02 -7.27 -4.57
C ASP A 354 -3.53 -8.72 -4.71
N ASN A 355 -4.84 -8.92 -4.54
CA ASN A 355 -5.47 -10.23 -4.62
C ASN A 355 -6.90 -10.11 -5.16
N GLY A 356 -7.47 -11.22 -5.65
CA GLY A 356 -8.85 -11.24 -6.14
C GLY A 356 -9.91 -11.16 -5.03
N ILE A 357 -9.54 -11.49 -3.78
CA ILE A 357 -10.46 -11.53 -2.65
C ILE A 357 -10.95 -10.12 -2.29
N MET A 358 -10.05 -9.13 -2.24
CA MET A 358 -10.44 -7.73 -1.97
C MET A 358 -11.39 -7.20 -3.04
N VAL A 359 -11.19 -7.58 -4.31
CA VAL A 359 -12.05 -7.16 -5.43
C VAL A 359 -13.42 -7.82 -5.33
N ALA A 360 -13.44 -9.14 -5.08
CA ALA A 360 -14.69 -9.89 -4.91
C ALA A 360 -15.49 -9.37 -3.70
N TRP A 361 -14.82 -9.07 -2.59
CA TRP A 361 -15.46 -8.55 -1.38
C TRP A 361 -16.05 -7.15 -1.59
N THR A 362 -15.26 -6.21 -2.09
CA THR A 362 -15.78 -4.87 -2.43
C THR A 362 -16.89 -4.96 -3.45
N GLY A 363 -16.77 -5.84 -4.45
CA GLY A 363 -17.82 -6.11 -5.42
C GLY A 363 -19.12 -6.60 -4.78
N MET A 364 -19.04 -7.54 -3.84
CA MET A 364 -20.19 -8.02 -3.08
C MET A 364 -20.84 -6.90 -2.27
N GLN A 365 -20.05 -6.04 -1.62
CA GLN A 365 -20.59 -4.91 -0.86
C GLN A 365 -21.25 -3.89 -1.78
N ARG A 366 -20.64 -3.56 -2.92
CA ARG A 366 -21.25 -2.71 -3.94
C ARG A 366 -22.55 -3.29 -4.47
N LEU A 367 -22.60 -4.60 -4.75
CA LEU A 367 -23.81 -5.29 -5.20
C LEU A 367 -24.96 -5.18 -4.18
N ARG A 368 -24.67 -5.40 -2.89
CA ARG A 368 -25.68 -5.26 -1.80
C ARG A 368 -26.24 -3.85 -1.67
N HIS A 369 -25.49 -2.85 -2.11
CA HIS A 369 -25.90 -1.45 -2.15
C HIS A 369 -26.48 -1.02 -3.51
N GLY A 370 -26.77 -1.97 -4.42
CA GLY A 370 -27.36 -1.69 -5.74
C GLY A 370 -26.40 -1.03 -6.72
N LEU A 371 -25.09 -1.07 -6.47
CA LEU A 371 -24.04 -0.44 -7.30
C LEU A 371 -23.46 -1.43 -8.33
N ALA A 372 -24.33 -2.18 -9.00
CA ALA A 372 -23.98 -3.15 -10.03
C ALA A 372 -24.59 -2.76 -11.38
N ASP A 373 -23.85 -2.99 -12.46
CA ASP A 373 -24.37 -2.83 -13.81
C ASP A 373 -25.17 -4.09 -14.20
N ARG A 374 -26.16 -3.90 -15.07
CA ARG A 374 -26.98 -5.01 -15.60
C ARG A 374 -26.13 -6.02 -16.39
N PRO A 375 -26.57 -7.29 -16.50
CA PRO A 375 -25.90 -8.27 -17.35
C PRO A 375 -25.72 -7.78 -18.79
N VAL A 376 -24.59 -8.14 -19.40
CA VAL A 376 -24.29 -7.80 -20.80
C VAL A 376 -25.09 -8.73 -21.73
N SER A 377 -26.08 -8.21 -22.45
CA SER A 377 -27.15 -9.03 -23.01
C SER A 377 -26.94 -9.52 -24.46
N THR A 378 -26.20 -8.80 -25.31
CA THR A 378 -26.05 -9.19 -26.74
C THR A 378 -24.78 -8.62 -27.42
N SER A 379 -24.44 -9.11 -28.61
CA SER A 379 -23.33 -8.68 -29.48
C SER A 379 -23.29 -7.18 -29.81
N GLN A 380 -24.41 -6.46 -29.66
CA GLN A 380 -24.48 -5.01 -29.78
C GLN A 380 -24.04 -4.27 -28.49
N ASP A 381 -24.24 -4.88 -27.30
CA ASP A 381 -23.71 -4.40 -26.01
C ASP A 381 -22.21 -4.66 -25.84
N VAL A 382 -21.62 -5.57 -26.62
CA VAL A 382 -20.16 -5.83 -26.60
C VAL A 382 -19.36 -4.59 -27.06
N SER A 383 -20.03 -3.62 -27.70
CA SER A 383 -19.49 -2.29 -28.00
C SER A 383 -19.41 -1.35 -26.79
N LEU A 384 -20.11 -1.64 -25.69
CA LEU A 384 -19.87 -1.02 -24.38
C LEU A 384 -18.62 -1.64 -23.76
N PHE A 385 -17.48 -1.28 -24.35
CA PHE A 385 -16.18 -1.43 -23.72
C PHE A 385 -16.28 -0.86 -22.31
N VAL A 386 -16.17 -1.70 -21.28
CA VAL A 386 -16.01 -1.21 -19.91
C VAL A 386 -14.70 -0.44 -19.89
N GLU A 387 -14.82 0.88 -19.92
CA GLU A 387 -13.70 1.77 -20.02
C GLU A 387 -12.79 1.57 -18.80
N VAL A 388 -11.61 0.99 -19.05
CA VAL A 388 -10.56 0.93 -18.04
C VAL A 388 -10.10 2.35 -17.74
N ARG A 389 -9.84 2.64 -16.48
CA ARG A 389 -9.39 3.95 -16.01
C ARG A 389 -8.00 3.81 -15.41
N PRO A 390 -6.92 3.89 -16.22
CA PRO A 390 -5.55 3.67 -15.74
C PRO A 390 -5.18 4.66 -14.63
N ARG A 391 -5.73 5.88 -14.73
CA ARG A 391 -5.70 6.90 -13.70
C ARG A 391 -7.14 7.15 -13.24
N TRP A 392 -7.44 6.71 -12.03
CA TRP A 392 -8.72 6.94 -11.39
C TRP A 392 -8.43 7.35 -9.95
N PRO A 393 -8.61 8.63 -9.60
CA PRO A 393 -8.54 9.05 -8.20
C PRO A 393 -9.66 8.39 -7.42
N LEU A 394 -9.34 7.84 -6.24
CA LEU A 394 -10.32 7.16 -5.37
C LEU A 394 -11.47 8.08 -4.96
N GLY A 395 -11.18 9.38 -4.81
CA GLY A 395 -12.17 10.42 -4.55
C GLY A 395 -11.49 11.79 -4.50
N PRO A 396 -12.21 12.83 -4.05
CA PRO A 396 -11.62 14.16 -3.90
C PRO A 396 -10.43 14.14 -2.95
N ARG A 397 -9.50 15.08 -3.16
CA ARG A 397 -8.46 15.36 -2.17
C ARG A 397 -8.95 16.46 -1.23
N ASP A 398 -8.62 16.34 0.05
CA ASP A 398 -8.83 17.44 0.99
C ASP A 398 -8.10 18.70 0.48
N PRO A 399 -8.71 19.89 0.48
CA PRO A 399 -8.09 21.13 -0.01
C PRO A 399 -6.77 21.50 0.67
N ARG A 400 -6.55 21.02 1.90
CA ARG A 400 -5.29 21.19 2.64
C ARG A 400 -4.19 20.24 2.15
N SER A 401 -4.53 19.21 1.37
CA SER A 401 -3.57 18.38 0.63
C SER A 401 -3.09 19.11 -0.63
N THR A 402 -1.80 19.37 -0.65
CA THR A 402 -1.06 20.17 -1.63
C THR A 402 -1.03 19.61 -3.05
N THR A 403 -1.42 18.36 -3.28
CA THR A 403 -1.28 17.75 -4.61
C THR A 403 -2.30 18.28 -5.64
N GLN A 404 -3.19 19.21 -5.28
CA GLN A 404 -3.96 19.98 -6.26
C GLN A 404 -3.24 21.30 -6.59
N GLN A 405 -2.35 21.27 -7.61
CA GLN A 405 -2.14 22.33 -8.62
C GLN A 405 -0.85 22.14 -9.43
N ALA A 406 0.21 21.55 -8.87
CA ALA A 406 1.53 21.53 -9.52
C ALA A 406 1.67 20.61 -10.74
N GLN A 407 0.83 19.56 -10.87
CA GLN A 407 0.86 18.67 -12.04
C GLN A 407 -0.04 19.15 -13.19
N LEU A 408 -1.01 20.02 -12.93
CA LEU A 408 -1.86 20.63 -13.96
C LEU A 408 -1.27 21.94 -14.50
N SER A 409 -0.59 22.74 -13.66
CA SER A 409 0.03 24.00 -14.07
C SER A 409 1.31 23.82 -14.90
N LYS A 410 2.08 22.73 -14.68
CA LYS A 410 3.24 22.40 -15.52
C LYS A 410 2.86 21.93 -16.94
N ARG A 411 1.60 21.54 -17.18
CA ARG A 411 1.09 21.24 -18.53
C ARG A 411 0.55 22.46 -19.28
N LYS A 412 0.25 23.58 -18.59
CA LYS A 412 -0.17 24.85 -19.23
C LYS A 412 0.98 25.78 -19.60
N ARG A 413 2.23 25.43 -19.27
CA ARG A 413 3.44 26.17 -19.68
C ARG A 413 4.36 25.29 -20.53
N ALA A 414 3.85 24.81 -21.66
CA ALA A 414 4.69 24.57 -22.82
C ALA A 414 4.68 25.85 -23.67
N PRO A 415 5.81 26.34 -24.21
CA PRO A 415 5.82 27.55 -25.02
C PRO A 415 5.02 27.31 -26.30
N SER A 416 4.04 28.17 -26.57
CA SER A 416 3.39 28.23 -27.88
C SER A 416 4.47 28.55 -28.92
N ALA A 417 4.73 27.58 -29.81
CA ALA A 417 5.46 27.84 -31.04
C ALA A 417 4.79 28.99 -31.79
N GLY A 418 5.63 29.89 -32.30
CA GLY A 418 5.26 31.24 -32.72
C GLY A 418 4.14 31.33 -33.75
N GLN A 419 3.30 32.34 -33.57
CA GLN A 419 2.64 33.02 -34.68
C GLN A 419 3.51 34.21 -35.11
N PRO A 420 3.63 34.50 -36.41
CA PRO A 420 4.43 35.61 -36.89
C PRO A 420 3.69 36.92 -36.65
N THR A 421 4.37 37.85 -36.00
CA THR A 421 3.93 39.24 -35.83
C THR A 421 4.06 39.97 -37.16
N GLY A 422 2.93 40.36 -37.75
CA GLY A 422 2.87 41.43 -38.74
C GLY A 422 2.97 42.79 -38.06
N GLY A 423 3.62 43.74 -38.74
CA GLY A 423 3.70 45.15 -38.33
C GLY A 423 4.89 45.91 -38.94
N ASP A 424 4.62 46.51 -40.10
CA ASP A 424 5.28 47.61 -40.87
C ASP A 424 6.00 48.72 -40.04
N PRO A 425 6.82 49.65 -40.62
CA PRO A 425 6.63 50.29 -41.94
C PRO A 425 7.86 50.74 -42.79
N GLU A 426 7.53 51.09 -44.04
CA GLU A 426 8.10 52.13 -44.94
C GLU A 426 9.63 52.31 -45.09
N LYS A 427 10.13 52.13 -46.33
CA LYS A 427 10.74 53.24 -47.12
C LYS A 427 11.13 52.85 -48.55
N SER A 428 10.55 53.62 -49.49
CA SER A 428 11.14 54.19 -50.72
C SER A 428 11.94 53.31 -51.69
N GLY A 429 11.41 53.15 -52.91
CA GLY A 429 12.15 52.68 -54.08
C GLY A 429 11.31 52.72 -55.37
N SER A 430 11.18 53.90 -55.96
CA SER A 430 10.52 54.19 -57.23
C SER A 430 11.17 53.53 -58.46
N LYS A 431 10.36 52.96 -59.37
CA LYS A 431 10.39 53.07 -60.86
C LYS A 431 9.42 52.03 -61.47
N GLN A 432 8.27 52.47 -62.01
CA GLN A 432 8.00 52.75 -63.43
C GLN A 432 7.82 51.51 -64.34
N GLN A 433 6.58 51.24 -64.74
CA GLN A 433 6.07 51.05 -66.13
C GLN A 433 4.57 50.70 -66.06
N LYS A 434 3.67 51.57 -66.58
CA LYS A 434 2.99 51.47 -67.90
C LYS A 434 2.14 50.19 -68.02
N ASP A 435 0.90 50.15 -68.45
CA ASP A 435 -0.08 51.08 -69.04
C ASP A 435 -1.44 50.31 -69.02
N GLY A 436 -2.57 51.02 -69.11
CA GLY A 436 -3.64 50.60 -70.02
C GLY A 436 -4.96 50.10 -69.42
N ALA A 437 -5.95 51.00 -69.55
CA ALA A 437 -7.41 50.81 -69.68
C ALA A 437 -8.23 50.44 -68.43
#